data_AF-A0A0Q6V0X7-F1
#
_entry.id   AF-A0A0Q6V0X7-F1
#
_cell.length_a   1.000
_cell.length_b   1.000
_cell.length_c   1.000
_cell.angle_alpha   90.00
_cell.angle_beta   90.00
_cell.angle_gamma   90.00
#
_symmetry.space_group_name_H-M   'P 1'
#
loop_
_entity.id
_entity.type
_entity.pdbx_description
1 polymer ?
#
loop_
_entity_poly.entity_id
_entity_poly.type
_entity_poly.pdbx_seq_one_letter_code
_entity_poly.pdbx_strand_id
1 'polypeptide(L)'
;MTVQSLASSTLVASPLLRLIAPPYAEVLAALWPAPHAAFVTAPAARRHLICLMLAAEPLGGPPIDVARLMDLPLRKAIRLALEDVAPDGLRRALERLGEIAWAPEDYRALVHMLADPAPAKTLRHAEAITPDLVRALAALPADLREAGGVALRVTPAQAALLAEAHAVLAKRLTPELLAHRVAAWGHAPTSKALFTLVAEDFRRELPPPPHPGTERLRPLETVAAIRDAARRYRNCLASYVDHAVDRQSAIYEWLPAPGAVVELTPETFFGWRLDQARLENNRSVDEATREAIVAELRGMGVHVGRSAWQIRRALERAASPKFELETVDATIADYFTDD
;
A
#
# COMPACT_ATOMS: atom_id res chain seq x y z
N MET A 1 69.22 -9.92 -15.32
CA MET A 1 67.77 -10.13 -15.23
C MET A 1 67.28 -9.58 -13.90
N THR A 2 66.71 -8.38 -13.93
CA THR A 2 66.12 -7.71 -12.78
C THR A 2 64.73 -8.30 -12.54
N VAL A 3 64.56 -9.05 -11.45
CA VAL A 3 63.25 -9.48 -10.98
C VAL A 3 62.52 -8.24 -10.46
N GLN A 4 61.58 -7.71 -11.24
CA GLN A 4 60.63 -6.72 -10.72
C GLN A 4 59.79 -7.40 -9.64
N SER A 5 59.95 -6.98 -8.38
CA SER A 5 59.00 -7.30 -7.31
C SER A 5 57.72 -6.53 -7.58
N LEU A 6 56.69 -7.21 -8.12
CA LEU A 6 55.52 -6.55 -8.74
C LEU A 6 54.37 -6.21 -7.78
N ALA A 7 54.48 -6.45 -6.47
CA ALA A 7 53.52 -5.89 -5.51
C ALA A 7 54.07 -5.98 -4.08
N SER A 8 54.17 -4.83 -3.40
CA SER A 8 54.25 -4.81 -1.94
C SER A 8 52.88 -5.19 -1.38
N SER A 9 52.85 -6.04 -0.35
CA SER A 9 51.64 -6.33 0.41
C SER A 9 51.07 -5.01 0.97
N THR A 10 49.79 -4.73 0.71
CA THR A 10 49.07 -3.57 1.25
C THR A 10 47.74 -4.00 1.85
N LEU A 11 47.30 -3.28 2.88
CA LEU A 11 46.00 -3.49 3.55
C LEU A 11 44.87 -2.68 2.89
N VAL A 12 45.15 -2.03 1.75
CA VAL A 12 44.18 -1.20 1.04
C VAL A 12 43.33 -2.08 0.15
N ALA A 13 42.01 -1.92 0.21
CA ALA A 13 41.09 -2.66 -0.63
C ALA A 13 41.26 -2.31 -2.11
N SER A 14 41.52 -3.33 -2.94
CA SER A 14 41.59 -3.15 -4.40
C SER A 14 40.23 -2.75 -5.00
N PRO A 15 40.20 -2.12 -6.20
CA PRO A 15 38.95 -1.81 -6.89
C PRO A 15 38.06 -3.04 -7.13
N LEU A 16 38.67 -4.20 -7.42
CA LEU A 16 37.93 -5.45 -7.59
C LEU A 16 37.30 -5.92 -6.27
N LEU A 17 38.02 -5.81 -5.16
CA LEU A 17 37.47 -6.15 -3.83
C LEU A 17 36.29 -5.25 -3.47
N ARG A 18 36.41 -3.93 -3.76
CA ARG A 18 35.32 -2.96 -3.58
C ARG A 18 34.12 -3.21 -4.49
N LEU A 19 34.33 -3.81 -5.66
CA LEU A 19 33.24 -4.20 -6.56
C LEU A 19 32.50 -5.45 -6.06
N ILE A 20 33.22 -6.50 -5.66
CA ILE A 20 32.61 -7.79 -5.30
C ILE A 20 32.11 -7.84 -3.86
N ALA A 21 32.67 -7.03 -2.96
CA ALA A 21 32.26 -6.97 -1.57
C ALA A 21 32.27 -5.53 -1.02
N PRO A 22 31.47 -4.60 -1.59
CA PRO A 22 31.53 -3.18 -1.24
C PRO A 22 31.41 -2.90 0.27
N PRO A 23 30.46 -3.51 1.01
CA PRO A 23 30.29 -3.23 2.44
C PRO A 23 31.44 -3.76 3.32
N TYR A 24 32.25 -4.69 2.82
CA TYR A 24 33.26 -5.41 3.61
C TYR A 24 34.68 -5.17 3.11
N ALA A 25 34.87 -4.36 2.07
CA ALA A 25 36.13 -4.29 1.32
C ALA A 25 37.33 -3.99 2.21
N GLU A 26 37.21 -3.05 3.15
CA GLU A 26 38.30 -2.68 4.06
C GLU A 26 38.63 -3.78 5.08
N VAL A 27 37.61 -4.42 5.65
CA VAL A 27 37.81 -5.54 6.60
C VAL A 27 38.45 -6.73 5.88
N LEU A 28 37.99 -7.04 4.66
CA LEU A 28 38.54 -8.11 3.85
C LEU A 28 39.98 -7.84 3.42
N ALA A 29 40.34 -6.58 3.16
CA ALA A 29 41.71 -6.20 2.82
C ALA A 29 42.67 -6.36 4.00
N ALA A 30 42.18 -6.18 5.23
CA ALA A 30 42.95 -6.48 6.44
C ALA A 30 43.15 -7.99 6.66
N LEU A 31 42.12 -8.80 6.38
CA LEU A 31 42.17 -10.27 6.52
C LEU A 31 43.02 -10.94 5.44
N TRP A 32 42.96 -10.43 4.21
CA TRP A 32 43.76 -10.89 3.09
C TRP A 32 44.42 -9.69 2.43
N PRO A 33 45.70 -9.38 2.74
CA PRO A 33 46.41 -8.29 2.08
C PRO A 33 46.49 -8.47 0.56
N ALA A 34 46.72 -7.38 -0.17
CA ALA A 34 46.84 -7.39 -1.63
C ALA A 34 47.82 -8.49 -2.09
N PRO A 35 47.44 -9.30 -3.09
CA PRO A 35 46.36 -9.09 -4.08
C PRO A 35 44.97 -9.62 -3.68
N HIS A 36 44.72 -9.94 -2.41
CA HIS A 36 43.44 -10.49 -1.91
C HIS A 36 43.03 -11.81 -2.60
N ALA A 37 43.99 -12.52 -3.21
CA ALA A 37 43.72 -13.63 -4.13
C ALA A 37 42.86 -14.71 -3.51
N ALA A 38 43.18 -15.13 -2.27
CA ALA A 38 42.45 -16.17 -1.56
C ALA A 38 40.94 -15.89 -1.51
N PHE A 39 40.52 -14.65 -1.22
CA PHE A 39 39.11 -14.28 -1.20
C PHE A 39 38.53 -14.12 -2.60
N VAL A 40 39.19 -13.36 -3.47
CA VAL A 40 38.67 -13.00 -4.81
C VAL A 40 38.45 -14.22 -5.69
N THR A 41 39.36 -15.20 -5.64
CA THR A 41 39.28 -16.42 -6.46
C THR A 41 38.43 -17.52 -5.82
N ALA A 42 37.92 -17.32 -4.60
CA ALA A 42 37.08 -18.30 -3.93
C ALA A 42 35.73 -18.43 -4.65
N PRO A 43 35.07 -19.61 -4.61
CA PRO A 43 33.71 -19.74 -5.11
C PRO A 43 32.75 -18.74 -4.45
N ALA A 44 31.75 -18.25 -5.18
CA ALA A 44 30.82 -17.24 -4.67
C ALA A 44 30.18 -17.62 -3.33
N ALA A 45 29.67 -18.84 -3.20
CA ALA A 45 29.10 -19.35 -1.94
C ALA A 45 30.07 -19.23 -0.74
N ARG A 46 31.38 -19.37 -0.98
CA ARG A 46 32.42 -19.18 0.05
C ARG A 46 32.55 -17.72 0.45
N ARG A 47 32.61 -16.82 -0.54
CA ARG A 47 32.68 -15.37 -0.30
C ARG A 47 31.46 -14.88 0.45
N HIS A 48 30.26 -15.35 0.06
CA HIS A 48 29.02 -15.04 0.77
C HIS A 48 29.00 -15.58 2.20
N LEU A 49 29.55 -16.76 2.47
CA LEU A 49 29.66 -17.27 3.84
C LEU A 49 30.52 -16.36 4.72
N ILE A 50 31.65 -15.89 4.21
CA ILE A 50 32.53 -14.96 4.93
C ILE A 50 31.83 -13.64 5.21
N CYS A 51 31.18 -13.05 4.20
CA CYS A 51 30.44 -11.81 4.37
C CYS A 51 29.25 -11.98 5.33
N LEU A 52 28.57 -13.12 5.29
CA LEU A 52 27.49 -13.45 6.23
C LEU A 52 28.02 -13.56 7.65
N MET A 53 29.15 -14.23 7.87
CA MET A 53 29.81 -14.28 9.18
C MET A 53 30.11 -12.87 9.69
N LEU A 54 30.74 -12.02 8.86
CA LEU A 54 31.03 -10.62 9.19
C LEU A 54 29.75 -9.80 9.46
N ALA A 55 28.63 -10.13 8.83
CA ALA A 55 27.34 -9.50 9.07
C ALA A 55 26.65 -10.00 10.36
N ALA A 56 26.91 -11.24 10.76
CA ALA A 56 26.29 -11.93 11.88
C ALA A 56 27.00 -11.71 13.22
N GLU A 57 28.28 -11.32 13.23
CA GLU A 57 29.02 -11.13 14.48
C GLU A 57 28.40 -10.04 15.38
N PRO A 58 28.06 -10.34 16.64
CA PRO A 58 28.26 -9.39 17.71
C PRO A 58 29.77 -9.30 18.01
N LEU A 59 30.28 -8.10 18.26
CA LEU A 59 31.69 -7.73 18.52
C LEU A 59 32.39 -8.43 19.72
N GLY A 60 32.12 -9.71 20.02
CA GLY A 60 32.62 -10.39 21.22
C GLY A 60 32.63 -11.93 21.21
N GLY A 61 32.47 -12.60 20.06
CA GLY A 61 32.66 -14.05 19.95
C GLY A 61 34.14 -14.47 19.95
N PRO A 62 34.47 -15.76 20.15
CA PRO A 62 35.84 -16.25 20.00
C PRO A 62 36.32 -16.03 18.55
N PRO A 63 37.60 -15.65 18.34
CA PRO A 63 38.11 -15.36 17.01
C PRO A 63 38.03 -16.61 16.12
N ILE A 64 37.38 -16.46 14.96
CA ILE A 64 37.27 -17.53 13.97
C ILE A 64 38.49 -17.49 13.05
N ASP A 65 39.15 -18.65 12.90
CA ASP A 65 40.23 -18.81 11.93
C ASP A 65 39.67 -18.81 10.50
N VAL A 66 39.79 -17.64 9.85
CA VAL A 66 39.26 -17.40 8.51
C VAL A 66 39.96 -18.26 7.45
N ALA A 67 41.22 -18.68 7.66
CA ALA A 67 41.91 -19.58 6.74
C ALA A 67 41.20 -20.95 6.71
N ARG A 68 40.78 -21.46 7.87
CA ARG A 68 40.00 -22.72 7.95
C ARG A 68 38.66 -22.63 7.25
N LEU A 69 38.03 -21.46 7.23
CA LEU A 69 36.78 -21.26 6.48
C LEU A 69 36.97 -21.46 4.99
N MET A 70 38.15 -21.19 4.44
CA MET A 70 38.47 -21.38 3.03
C MET A 70 38.65 -22.85 2.67
N ASP A 71 39.36 -23.59 3.51
CA ASP A 71 39.80 -24.95 3.21
C ASP A 71 38.73 -26.02 3.49
N LEU A 72 37.84 -25.77 4.46
CA LEU A 72 36.84 -26.74 4.85
C LEU A 72 35.77 -26.94 3.77
N PRO A 73 35.21 -28.16 3.62
CA PRO A 73 33.98 -28.36 2.86
C PRO A 73 32.88 -27.38 3.33
N LEU A 74 32.10 -26.81 2.40
CA LEU A 74 31.17 -25.70 2.68
C LEU A 74 30.24 -25.98 3.88
N ARG A 75 29.74 -27.22 4.01
CA ARG A 75 28.91 -27.64 5.16
C ARG A 75 29.64 -27.50 6.51
N LYS A 76 30.92 -27.86 6.57
CA LYS A 76 31.75 -27.74 7.78
C LYS A 76 32.10 -26.28 8.06
N ALA A 77 32.35 -25.48 7.02
CA ALA A 77 32.61 -24.05 7.17
C ALA A 77 31.38 -23.28 7.66
N ILE A 78 30.17 -23.62 7.19
CA ILE A 78 28.92 -23.04 7.69
C ILE A 78 28.78 -23.27 9.20
N ARG A 79 29.03 -24.50 9.66
CA ARG A 79 29.00 -24.83 11.09
C ARG A 79 30.09 -24.12 11.88
N LEU A 80 31.28 -23.89 11.29
CA LEU A 80 32.32 -23.13 11.95
C LEU A 80 31.95 -21.64 12.08
N ALA A 81 31.31 -21.08 11.05
CA ALA A 81 30.97 -19.66 11.00
C ALA A 81 29.72 -19.28 11.81
N LEU A 82 28.76 -20.19 11.95
CA LEU A 82 27.44 -19.92 12.56
C LEU A 82 27.06 -20.88 13.67
N GLU A 83 27.96 -21.80 14.05
CA GLU A 83 27.74 -22.81 15.08
C GLU A 83 26.40 -23.55 14.88
N ASP A 84 25.59 -23.64 15.93
CA ASP A 84 24.28 -24.30 15.94
C ASP A 84 23.13 -23.39 15.44
N VAL A 85 23.43 -22.15 15.02
CA VAL A 85 22.44 -21.16 14.58
C VAL A 85 22.18 -21.22 13.06
N ALA A 86 22.93 -22.06 12.33
CA ALA A 86 22.80 -22.16 10.87
C ALA A 86 21.43 -22.73 10.45
N PRO A 87 20.57 -21.96 9.75
CA PRO A 87 19.26 -22.45 9.35
C PRO A 87 19.35 -23.51 8.26
N ASP A 88 18.36 -24.40 8.22
CA ASP A 88 18.25 -25.44 7.21
C ASP A 88 18.19 -24.83 5.80
N GLY A 89 18.94 -25.42 4.88
CA GLY A 89 18.99 -24.97 3.49
C GLY A 89 19.92 -23.78 3.22
N LEU A 90 20.56 -23.18 4.24
CA LEU A 90 21.52 -22.08 4.05
C LEU A 90 22.61 -22.40 3.02
N ARG A 91 23.17 -23.60 3.07
CA ARG A 91 24.17 -24.05 2.08
C ARG A 91 23.68 -23.85 0.65
N ARG A 92 22.46 -24.29 0.37
CA ARG A 92 21.87 -24.25 -0.97
C ARG A 92 21.48 -22.82 -1.36
N ALA A 93 21.11 -22.00 -0.38
CA ALA A 93 20.86 -20.58 -0.59
C ALA A 93 22.15 -19.83 -0.98
N LEU A 94 23.27 -20.08 -0.28
CA LEU A 94 24.59 -19.47 -0.59
C LEU A 94 25.03 -19.75 -2.03
N GLU A 95 24.69 -20.92 -2.57
CA GLU A 95 24.97 -21.32 -3.95
C GLU A 95 24.13 -20.51 -4.99
N ARG A 96 23.15 -19.69 -4.55
CA ARG A 96 22.20 -18.95 -5.41
C ARG A 96 22.19 -17.42 -5.22
N LEU A 97 23.13 -16.86 -4.45
CA LEU A 97 23.14 -15.41 -4.10
C LEU A 97 23.79 -14.50 -5.16
N GLY A 98 24.36 -15.08 -6.21
CA GLY A 98 25.16 -14.37 -7.21
C GLY A 98 26.62 -14.19 -6.79
N GLU A 99 27.30 -13.25 -7.44
CA GLU A 99 28.75 -13.04 -7.26
C GLU A 99 29.11 -11.91 -6.28
N ILE A 100 28.18 -10.98 -6.08
CA ILE A 100 28.40 -9.73 -5.33
C ILE A 100 27.86 -9.89 -3.91
N ALA A 101 28.68 -9.58 -2.91
CA ALA A 101 28.29 -9.62 -1.51
C ALA A 101 27.21 -8.58 -1.20
N TRP A 102 26.30 -8.95 -0.30
CA TRP A 102 25.14 -8.11 0.04
C TRP A 102 25.42 -7.19 1.21
N ALA A 103 24.51 -6.24 1.46
CA ALA A 103 24.55 -5.45 2.69
C ALA A 103 24.37 -6.38 3.92
N PRO A 104 24.95 -6.04 5.08
CA PRO A 104 24.82 -6.85 6.29
C PRO A 104 23.36 -7.14 6.68
N GLU A 105 22.47 -6.17 6.50
CA GLU A 105 21.05 -6.27 6.83
C GLU A 105 20.35 -7.33 5.98
N ASP A 106 20.75 -7.48 4.72
CA ASP A 106 20.16 -8.45 3.79
C ASP A 106 20.58 -9.89 4.15
N TYR A 107 21.82 -10.08 4.61
CA TYR A 107 22.25 -11.39 5.12
C TYR A 107 21.50 -11.78 6.40
N ARG A 108 21.31 -10.84 7.32
CA ARG A 108 20.53 -11.08 8.55
C ARG A 108 19.08 -11.42 8.21
N ALA A 109 18.47 -10.67 7.29
CA ALA A 109 17.13 -10.94 6.79
C ALA A 109 17.04 -12.33 6.12
N LEU A 110 18.05 -12.72 5.32
CA LEU A 110 18.10 -14.05 4.70
C LEU A 110 18.12 -15.17 5.75
N VAL A 111 18.97 -15.06 6.77
CA VAL A 111 19.06 -16.05 7.85
C VAL A 111 17.73 -16.14 8.60
N HIS A 112 17.12 -14.99 8.91
CA HIS A 112 15.81 -14.95 9.55
C HIS A 112 14.70 -15.61 8.69
N MET A 113 14.68 -15.34 7.38
CA MET A 113 13.73 -15.95 6.45
C MET A 113 13.97 -17.44 6.21
N LEU A 114 15.19 -17.94 6.38
CA LEU A 114 15.47 -19.38 6.27
C LEU A 114 15.09 -20.16 7.54
N ALA A 115 14.99 -19.50 8.69
CA ALA A 115 14.56 -20.11 9.94
C ALA A 115 13.04 -20.39 9.98
N ASP A 116 12.25 -19.65 9.20
CA ASP A 116 10.80 -19.83 9.07
C ASP A 116 10.47 -20.79 7.89
N PRO A 117 9.76 -21.92 8.11
CA PRO A 117 9.47 -22.91 7.07
C PRO A 117 8.80 -22.36 5.81
N ALA A 118 7.92 -21.36 5.96
CA ALA A 118 7.13 -20.77 4.89
C ALA A 118 8.01 -20.00 3.87
N PRO A 119 8.68 -18.89 4.23
CA PRO A 119 9.60 -18.20 3.34
C PRO A 119 10.78 -19.08 2.90
N ALA A 120 11.26 -20.01 3.74
CA ALA A 120 12.30 -20.97 3.34
C ALA A 120 11.86 -21.86 2.16
N LYS A 121 10.57 -22.24 2.06
CA LYS A 121 10.04 -22.97 0.90
C LYS A 121 10.14 -22.14 -0.38
N THR A 122 9.79 -20.86 -0.32
CA THR A 122 9.89 -19.94 -1.47
C THR A 122 11.35 -19.77 -1.92
N LEU A 123 12.25 -19.50 -0.98
CA LEU A 123 13.69 -19.35 -1.24
C LEU A 123 14.31 -20.62 -1.83
N ARG A 124 13.90 -21.80 -1.37
CA ARG A 124 14.36 -23.10 -1.91
C ARG A 124 13.95 -23.37 -3.35
N HIS A 125 12.85 -22.78 -3.82
CA HIS A 125 12.39 -22.93 -5.21
C HIS A 125 12.84 -21.80 -6.13
N ALA A 126 13.33 -20.68 -5.59
CA ALA A 126 13.86 -19.58 -6.38
C ALA A 126 15.11 -20.01 -7.16
N GLU A 127 15.16 -19.70 -8.45
CA GLU A 127 16.33 -19.96 -9.31
C GLU A 127 17.55 -19.17 -8.85
N ALA A 128 17.35 -17.88 -8.59
CA ALA A 128 18.30 -16.98 -7.94
C ALA A 128 17.64 -16.36 -6.71
N ILE A 129 18.42 -16.18 -5.64
CA ILE A 129 17.97 -15.46 -4.45
C ILE A 129 18.64 -14.10 -4.51
N THR A 130 17.84 -13.03 -4.46
CA THR A 130 18.33 -11.65 -4.52
C THR A 130 18.01 -10.91 -3.22
N PRO A 131 18.73 -9.80 -2.91
CA PRO A 131 18.36 -8.94 -1.78
C PRO A 131 16.91 -8.48 -1.85
N ASP A 132 16.43 -8.10 -3.04
CA ASP A 132 15.06 -7.63 -3.22
C ASP A 132 14.02 -8.71 -2.93
N LEU A 133 14.27 -9.96 -3.29
CA LEU A 133 13.39 -11.07 -2.93
C LEU A 133 13.33 -11.25 -1.40
N VAL A 134 14.48 -11.21 -0.73
CA VAL A 134 14.57 -11.36 0.73
C VAL A 134 13.85 -10.20 1.43
N ARG A 135 14.05 -8.96 0.97
CA ARG A 135 13.37 -7.77 1.51
C ARG A 135 11.86 -7.82 1.26
N ALA A 136 11.42 -8.27 0.08
CA ALA A 136 10.00 -8.45 -0.20
C ALA A 136 9.37 -9.50 0.72
N LEU A 137 10.02 -10.65 0.93
CA LEU A 137 9.56 -11.66 1.90
C LEU A 137 9.49 -11.12 3.32
N ALA A 138 10.50 -10.37 3.75
CA ALA A 138 10.55 -9.79 5.09
C ALA A 138 9.46 -8.72 5.32
N ALA A 139 9.08 -7.97 4.28
CA ALA A 139 8.05 -6.94 4.37
C ALA A 139 6.62 -7.51 4.41
N LEU A 140 6.39 -8.71 3.85
CA LEU A 140 5.06 -9.30 3.80
C LEU A 140 4.61 -9.87 5.18
N PRO A 141 3.31 -9.73 5.52
CA PRO A 141 2.67 -10.50 6.59
C PRO A 141 2.78 -12.02 6.35
N ALA A 142 2.73 -12.81 7.41
CA ALA A 142 3.01 -14.26 7.34
C ALA A 142 2.08 -15.01 6.37
N ASP A 143 0.79 -14.73 6.40
CA ASP A 143 -0.22 -15.31 5.49
C ASP A 143 0.03 -14.94 4.02
N LEU A 144 0.50 -13.71 3.75
CA LEU A 144 0.87 -13.28 2.42
C LEU A 144 2.20 -13.84 1.91
N ARG A 145 3.14 -14.18 2.80
CA ARG A 145 4.38 -14.89 2.42
C ARG A 145 4.07 -16.27 1.86
N GLU A 146 3.03 -16.92 2.39
CA GLU A 146 2.60 -18.26 2.00
C GLU A 146 1.69 -18.26 0.75
N ALA A 147 1.02 -17.14 0.48
CA ALA A 147 0.03 -17.03 -0.58
C ALA A 147 0.68 -17.00 -1.98
N GLY A 148 0.60 -18.13 -2.70
CA GLY A 148 0.72 -18.18 -4.17
C GLY A 148 1.94 -17.49 -4.78
N GLY A 149 3.08 -17.50 -4.06
CA GLY A 149 4.32 -16.86 -4.53
C GLY A 149 4.20 -15.35 -4.76
N VAL A 150 3.35 -14.64 -3.99
CA VAL A 150 3.21 -13.17 -4.07
C VAL A 150 4.57 -12.49 -3.98
N ALA A 151 5.43 -12.91 -3.04
CA ALA A 151 6.77 -12.36 -2.85
C ALA A 151 7.67 -12.40 -4.10
N LEU A 152 7.47 -13.37 -5.01
CA LEU A 152 8.26 -13.51 -6.24
C LEU A 152 7.86 -12.51 -7.33
N ARG A 153 6.71 -11.83 -7.16
CA ARG A 153 6.09 -10.98 -8.18
C ARG A 153 6.06 -9.51 -7.80
N VAL A 154 6.56 -9.16 -6.61
CA VAL A 154 6.50 -7.81 -6.07
C VAL A 154 7.89 -7.31 -5.73
N THR A 155 8.08 -6.00 -5.87
CA THR A 155 9.27 -5.33 -5.34
C THR A 155 9.16 -5.17 -3.81
N PRO A 156 10.25 -4.85 -3.10
CA PRO A 156 10.18 -4.56 -1.66
C PRO A 156 9.18 -3.46 -1.29
N ALA A 157 9.14 -2.37 -2.07
CA ALA A 157 8.18 -1.27 -1.84
C ALA A 157 6.73 -1.72 -2.05
N GLN A 158 6.49 -2.56 -3.06
CA GLN A 158 5.18 -3.16 -3.32
C GLN A 158 4.75 -4.12 -2.21
N ALA A 159 5.67 -4.93 -1.68
CA ALA A 159 5.42 -5.79 -0.52
C ALA A 159 5.06 -5.00 0.73
N ALA A 160 5.76 -3.88 1.00
CA ALA A 160 5.44 -2.99 2.11
C ALA A 160 4.03 -2.39 1.97
N LEU A 161 3.65 -1.93 0.77
CA LEU A 161 2.30 -1.42 0.51
C LEU A 161 1.22 -2.51 0.73
N LEU A 162 1.48 -3.76 0.32
CA LEU A 162 0.58 -4.88 0.58
C LEU A 162 0.44 -5.17 2.08
N ALA A 163 1.53 -5.04 2.84
CA ALA A 163 1.52 -5.19 4.29
C ALA A 163 0.66 -4.10 4.96
N GLU A 164 0.79 -2.85 4.52
CA GLU A 164 -0.06 -1.75 4.98
C GLU A 164 -1.55 -2.01 4.67
N ALA A 165 -1.84 -2.42 3.43
CA ALA A 165 -3.20 -2.73 3.00
C ALA A 165 -3.81 -3.87 3.82
N HIS A 166 -3.05 -4.95 4.02
CA HIS A 166 -3.43 -6.07 4.87
C HIS A 166 -3.73 -5.63 6.30
N ALA A 167 -2.84 -4.83 6.91
CA ALA A 167 -3.02 -4.34 8.28
C ALA A 167 -4.28 -3.47 8.44
N VAL A 168 -4.66 -2.69 7.42
CA VAL A 168 -5.91 -1.92 7.43
C VAL A 168 -7.13 -2.85 7.29
N LEU A 169 -7.09 -3.80 6.36
CA LEU A 169 -8.19 -4.74 6.15
C LEU A 169 -8.40 -5.67 7.36
N ALA A 170 -7.33 -6.08 8.05
CA ALA A 170 -7.38 -6.88 9.26
C ALA A 170 -8.10 -6.19 10.43
N LYS A 171 -8.16 -4.85 10.44
CA LYS A 171 -8.95 -4.09 11.43
C LYS A 171 -10.44 -4.08 11.13
N ARG A 172 -10.83 -4.35 9.87
CA ARG A 172 -12.20 -4.22 9.37
C ARG A 172 -12.89 -5.55 9.15
N LEU A 173 -12.15 -6.56 8.72
CA LEU A 173 -12.67 -7.87 8.33
C LEU A 173 -12.49 -8.89 9.46
N THR A 174 -13.34 -9.91 9.49
CA THR A 174 -13.09 -11.07 10.36
C THR A 174 -11.85 -11.85 9.85
N PRO A 175 -11.15 -12.59 10.72
CA PRO A 175 -9.99 -13.38 10.32
C PRO A 175 -10.28 -14.36 9.17
N GLU A 176 -11.46 -14.97 9.15
CA GLU A 176 -11.86 -15.94 8.12
C GLU A 176 -12.04 -15.27 6.76
N LEU A 177 -12.67 -14.09 6.74
CA LEU A 177 -12.86 -13.34 5.50
C LEU A 177 -11.53 -12.79 5.00
N LEU A 178 -10.67 -12.29 5.88
CA LEU A 178 -9.33 -11.84 5.51
C LEU A 178 -8.52 -12.98 4.89
N ALA A 179 -8.51 -14.16 5.50
CA ALA A 179 -7.82 -15.34 4.97
C ALA A 179 -8.34 -15.71 3.58
N HIS A 180 -9.66 -15.64 3.34
CA HIS A 180 -10.25 -15.86 2.02
C HIS A 180 -9.78 -14.82 0.99
N ARG A 181 -9.66 -13.53 1.37
CA ARG A 181 -9.12 -12.48 0.48
C ARG A 181 -7.64 -12.71 0.17
N VAL A 182 -6.83 -13.01 1.18
CA VAL A 182 -5.39 -13.33 1.01
C VAL A 182 -5.19 -14.53 0.09
N ALA A 183 -6.01 -15.57 0.23
CA ALA A 183 -5.99 -16.71 -0.68
C ALA A 183 -6.28 -16.28 -2.13
N ALA A 184 -7.31 -15.45 -2.35
CA ALA A 184 -7.62 -14.93 -3.68
C ALA A 184 -6.48 -14.07 -4.26
N TRP A 185 -5.84 -13.22 -3.45
CA TRP A 185 -4.67 -12.43 -3.84
C TRP A 185 -3.51 -13.32 -4.30
N GLY A 186 -3.28 -14.43 -3.59
CA GLY A 186 -2.29 -15.45 -3.98
C GLY A 186 -2.48 -16.00 -5.38
N HIS A 187 -3.73 -16.13 -5.84
CA HIS A 187 -4.08 -16.67 -7.16
C HIS A 187 -4.06 -15.63 -8.29
N ALA A 188 -3.81 -14.36 -7.99
CA ALA A 188 -3.72 -13.32 -9.02
C ALA A 188 -2.60 -13.66 -10.04
N PRO A 189 -2.84 -13.60 -11.36
CA PRO A 189 -1.85 -14.04 -12.35
C PRO A 189 -0.70 -13.06 -12.55
N THR A 190 -0.88 -11.78 -12.19
CA THR A 190 0.12 -10.72 -12.36
C THR A 190 0.10 -9.78 -11.17
N SER A 191 1.17 -9.01 -10.97
CA SER A 191 1.24 -7.98 -9.93
C SER A 191 0.16 -6.92 -10.12
N LYS A 192 -0.12 -6.52 -11.37
CA LYS A 192 -1.22 -5.59 -11.67
C LYS A 192 -2.57 -6.14 -11.21
N ALA A 193 -2.88 -7.40 -11.55
CA ALA A 193 -4.13 -8.04 -11.13
C ALA A 193 -4.23 -8.16 -9.60
N LEU A 194 -3.12 -8.46 -8.92
CA LEU A 194 -3.04 -8.49 -7.46
C LEU A 194 -3.41 -7.13 -6.87
N PHE A 195 -2.75 -6.05 -7.31
CA PHE A 195 -3.02 -4.71 -6.80
C PHE A 195 -4.44 -4.22 -7.11
N THR A 196 -4.99 -4.59 -8.26
CA THR A 196 -6.40 -4.34 -8.56
C THR A 196 -7.30 -5.05 -7.56
N LEU A 197 -7.12 -6.36 -7.32
CA LEU A 197 -7.93 -7.12 -6.35
C LEU A 197 -7.84 -6.55 -4.93
N VAL A 198 -6.64 -6.22 -4.46
CA VAL A 198 -6.45 -5.61 -3.15
C VAL A 198 -7.20 -4.28 -3.07
N ALA A 199 -7.08 -3.42 -4.09
CA ALA A 199 -7.81 -2.15 -4.15
C ALA A 199 -9.34 -2.34 -4.19
N GLU A 200 -9.84 -3.38 -4.85
CA GLU A 200 -11.26 -3.73 -4.82
C GLU A 200 -11.75 -4.04 -3.41
N ASP A 201 -10.93 -4.69 -2.58
CA ASP A 201 -11.29 -4.98 -1.19
C ASP A 201 -11.40 -3.71 -0.35
N PHE A 202 -10.86 -2.56 -0.77
CA PHE A 202 -11.09 -1.28 -0.11
C PHE A 202 -12.41 -0.62 -0.50
N ARG A 203 -13.07 -1.06 -1.58
CA ARG A 203 -14.39 -0.53 -1.95
C ARG A 203 -15.37 -0.80 -0.83
N ARG A 204 -16.02 0.26 -0.37
CA ARG A 204 -17.07 0.20 0.66
C ARG A 204 -18.41 0.09 -0.06
N GLU A 205 -19.29 -0.72 0.49
CA GLU A 205 -20.71 -0.68 0.10
C GLU A 205 -21.27 0.68 0.50
N LEU A 206 -22.19 1.20 -0.31
CA LEU A 206 -22.89 2.41 0.06
C LEU A 206 -23.73 2.13 1.30
N PRO A 207 -23.74 3.04 2.29
CA PRO A 207 -24.67 2.95 3.40
C PRO A 207 -26.11 3.00 2.88
N PRO A 208 -27.09 2.44 3.61
CA PRO A 208 -28.50 2.63 3.29
C PRO A 208 -28.81 4.13 3.17
N PRO A 209 -29.67 4.52 2.20
CA PRO A 209 -30.06 5.90 2.06
C PRO A 209 -30.81 6.37 3.32
N PRO A 210 -30.69 7.66 3.71
CA PRO A 210 -31.31 8.17 4.93
C PRO A 210 -32.83 8.11 4.91
N HIS A 211 -33.41 8.16 3.71
CA HIS A 211 -34.83 7.97 3.46
C HIS A 211 -35.02 6.99 2.30
N PRO A 212 -36.08 6.16 2.30
CA PRO A 212 -36.32 5.15 1.26
C PRO A 212 -36.64 5.74 -0.13
N GLY A 213 -36.81 7.06 -0.23
CA GLY A 213 -37.28 7.74 -1.44
C GLY A 213 -38.81 7.69 -1.56
N THR A 214 -39.31 8.16 -2.70
CA THR A 214 -40.72 8.22 -3.06
C THR A 214 -40.91 7.90 -4.54
N GLU A 215 -42.15 7.91 -5.02
CA GLU A 215 -42.46 7.68 -6.45
C GLU A 215 -41.81 8.71 -7.38
N ARG A 216 -41.47 9.91 -6.86
CA ARG A 216 -40.85 10.98 -7.64
C ARG A 216 -39.36 11.11 -7.38
N LEU A 217 -38.85 10.62 -6.24
CA LEU A 217 -37.47 10.79 -5.81
C LEU A 217 -36.85 9.45 -5.38
N ARG A 218 -35.97 8.89 -6.21
CA ARG A 218 -35.39 7.56 -6.01
C ARG A 218 -33.95 7.63 -5.48
N PRO A 219 -33.58 6.93 -4.39
CA PRO A 219 -32.18 6.86 -3.94
C PRO A 219 -31.30 6.08 -4.94
N LEU A 220 -30.05 6.50 -5.09
CA LEU A 220 -29.03 5.75 -5.83
C LEU A 220 -28.22 4.88 -4.87
N GLU A 221 -28.71 3.67 -4.64
CA GLU A 221 -28.24 2.77 -3.57
C GLU A 221 -26.94 2.00 -3.88
N THR A 222 -26.42 2.11 -5.11
CA THR A 222 -25.18 1.43 -5.50
C THR A 222 -24.20 2.37 -6.19
N VAL A 223 -22.89 2.10 -6.05
CA VAL A 223 -21.84 2.84 -6.77
C VAL A 223 -22.06 2.77 -8.28
N ALA A 224 -22.57 1.63 -8.77
CA ALA A 224 -22.92 1.47 -10.18
C ALA A 224 -24.06 2.41 -10.59
N ALA A 225 -25.10 2.55 -9.77
CA ALA A 225 -26.22 3.47 -10.02
C ALA A 225 -25.76 4.94 -10.02
N ILE A 226 -24.89 5.34 -9.10
CA ILE A 226 -24.30 6.70 -9.08
C ILE A 226 -23.50 6.96 -10.36
N ARG A 227 -22.64 6.01 -10.76
CA ARG A 227 -21.83 6.15 -12.00
C ARG A 227 -22.68 6.16 -13.26
N ASP A 228 -23.76 5.38 -13.30
CA ASP A 228 -24.70 5.41 -14.41
C ASP A 228 -25.44 6.74 -14.51
N ALA A 229 -25.97 7.23 -13.39
CA ALA A 229 -26.59 8.56 -13.32
C ALA A 229 -25.59 9.66 -13.74
N ALA A 230 -24.35 9.63 -13.26
CA ALA A 230 -23.31 10.58 -13.67
C ALA A 230 -23.12 10.63 -15.19
N ARG A 231 -23.17 9.47 -15.86
CA ARG A 231 -23.08 9.38 -17.32
C ARG A 231 -24.33 9.92 -18.01
N ARG A 232 -25.53 9.54 -17.53
CA ARG A 232 -26.81 9.98 -18.11
C ARG A 232 -27.02 11.49 -18.00
N TYR A 233 -26.73 12.06 -16.83
CA TYR A 233 -26.83 13.49 -16.58
C TYR A 233 -25.60 14.29 -17.01
N ARG A 234 -24.52 13.63 -17.47
CA ARG A 234 -23.25 14.26 -17.87
C ARG A 234 -22.76 15.27 -16.82
N ASN A 235 -22.77 14.85 -15.56
CA ASN A 235 -22.41 15.70 -14.42
C ASN A 235 -21.30 15.07 -13.57
N CYS A 236 -20.91 15.76 -12.50
CA CYS A 236 -19.77 15.40 -11.66
C CYS A 236 -20.07 14.32 -10.60
N LEU A 237 -21.24 13.64 -10.65
CA LEU A 237 -21.66 12.67 -9.62
C LEU A 237 -20.65 11.55 -9.36
N ALA A 238 -19.89 11.15 -10.37
CA ALA A 238 -18.88 10.10 -10.22
C ALA A 238 -17.83 10.45 -9.14
N SER A 239 -17.59 11.75 -8.91
CA SER A 239 -16.69 12.26 -7.88
C SER A 239 -17.29 12.22 -6.47
N TYR A 240 -18.60 12.01 -6.33
CA TYR A 240 -19.32 12.00 -5.04
C TYR A 240 -19.48 10.59 -4.46
N VAL A 241 -18.96 9.55 -5.13
CA VAL A 241 -19.03 8.17 -4.65
C VAL A 241 -18.39 8.02 -3.27
N ASP A 242 -17.22 8.63 -3.05
CA ASP A 242 -16.52 8.53 -1.76
C ASP A 242 -17.26 9.28 -0.65
N HIS A 243 -17.83 10.46 -0.95
CA HIS A 243 -18.69 11.18 0.00
C HIS A 243 -19.93 10.34 0.38
N ALA A 244 -20.54 9.68 -0.60
CA ALA A 244 -21.71 8.83 -0.36
C ALA A 244 -21.36 7.60 0.49
N VAL A 245 -20.22 6.98 0.20
CA VAL A 245 -19.64 5.89 0.99
C VAL A 245 -19.38 6.31 2.45
N ASP A 246 -18.85 7.52 2.65
CA ASP A 246 -18.48 8.05 3.96
C ASP A 246 -19.66 8.67 4.74
N ARG A 247 -20.90 8.51 4.24
CA ARG A 247 -22.13 9.10 4.80
C ARG A 247 -22.12 10.63 4.84
N GLN A 248 -21.29 11.26 4.03
CA GLN A 248 -21.23 12.72 3.87
C GLN A 248 -22.24 13.21 2.84
N SER A 249 -22.68 12.34 1.93
CA SER A 249 -23.72 12.65 0.95
C SER A 249 -24.69 11.48 0.80
N ALA A 250 -25.91 11.76 0.40
CA ALA A 250 -26.87 10.79 -0.10
C ALA A 250 -27.43 11.30 -1.42
N ILE A 251 -27.34 10.49 -2.48
CA ILE A 251 -27.67 10.90 -3.83
C ILE A 251 -29.02 10.31 -4.24
N TYR A 252 -29.90 11.17 -4.72
CA TYR A 252 -31.23 10.82 -5.20
C TYR A 252 -31.41 11.29 -6.64
N GLU A 253 -32.30 10.63 -7.35
CA GLU A 253 -32.73 10.99 -8.69
C GLU A 253 -34.21 11.41 -8.66
N TRP A 254 -34.46 12.65 -9.05
CA TRP A 254 -35.79 13.16 -9.36
C TRP A 254 -36.21 12.61 -10.72
N LEU A 255 -37.28 11.81 -10.72
CA LEU A 255 -37.76 11.08 -11.89
C LEU A 255 -38.63 11.90 -12.85
N PRO A 256 -39.50 12.82 -12.38
CA PRO A 256 -40.29 13.65 -13.28
C PRO A 256 -39.41 14.52 -14.19
N ALA A 257 -39.79 14.64 -15.47
CA ALA A 257 -39.08 15.47 -16.43
C ALA A 257 -38.99 16.93 -15.94
N PRO A 258 -37.85 17.63 -16.15
CA PRO A 258 -36.68 17.23 -16.95
C PRO A 258 -35.73 16.20 -16.31
N GLY A 259 -36.03 15.70 -15.11
CA GLY A 259 -35.17 14.81 -14.33
C GLY A 259 -34.02 15.60 -13.69
N ALA A 260 -33.71 15.30 -12.44
CA ALA A 260 -32.63 16.00 -11.73
C ALA A 260 -31.88 15.04 -10.82
N VAL A 261 -30.63 15.36 -10.53
CA VAL A 261 -29.93 14.76 -9.42
C VAL A 261 -30.04 15.66 -8.21
N VAL A 262 -30.37 15.07 -7.07
CA VAL A 262 -30.49 15.74 -5.78
C VAL A 262 -29.46 15.16 -4.83
N GLU A 263 -28.66 16.01 -4.22
CA GLU A 263 -27.71 15.65 -3.17
C GLU A 263 -28.22 16.13 -1.81
N LEU A 264 -28.23 15.21 -0.85
CA LEU A 264 -28.48 15.50 0.55
C LEU A 264 -27.21 15.34 1.36
N THR A 265 -26.96 16.23 2.31
CA THR A 265 -25.82 16.14 3.24
C THR A 265 -26.30 16.09 4.68
N PRO A 266 -25.60 15.38 5.58
CA PRO A 266 -25.94 15.38 6.99
C PRO A 266 -25.58 16.73 7.62
N GLU A 267 -26.40 17.17 8.56
CA GLU A 267 -26.31 18.44 9.25
C GLU A 267 -26.69 18.23 10.72
N THR A 268 -25.91 18.82 11.63
CA THR A 268 -25.99 18.51 13.08
C THR A 268 -27.32 18.88 13.74
N PHE A 269 -27.95 19.97 13.29
CA PHE A 269 -29.17 20.52 13.87
C PHE A 269 -30.44 20.03 13.16
N PHE A 270 -30.34 19.71 11.87
CA PHE A 270 -31.48 19.41 11.00
C PHE A 270 -31.54 17.97 10.49
N GLY A 271 -30.55 17.13 10.81
CA GLY A 271 -30.49 15.75 10.33
C GLY A 271 -29.96 15.72 8.89
N TRP A 272 -30.83 15.57 7.90
CA TRP A 272 -30.44 15.62 6.48
C TRP A 272 -30.97 16.89 5.83
N ARG A 273 -30.15 17.51 4.98
CA ARG A 273 -30.45 18.78 4.33
C ARG A 273 -30.21 18.66 2.83
N LEU A 274 -31.01 19.38 2.03
CA LEU A 274 -30.69 19.64 0.62
C LEU A 274 -29.38 20.43 0.49
N ASP A 275 -28.41 19.86 -0.20
CA ASP A 275 -27.18 20.58 -0.54
C ASP A 275 -27.23 21.19 -1.94
N GLN A 276 -27.61 20.38 -2.93
CA GLN A 276 -27.81 20.86 -4.29
C GLN A 276 -28.77 19.97 -5.08
N ALA A 277 -29.39 20.55 -6.10
CA ALA A 277 -30.07 19.82 -7.15
C ALA A 277 -29.71 20.38 -8.54
N ARG A 278 -29.39 19.50 -9.48
CA ARG A 278 -28.90 19.88 -10.82
C ARG A 278 -29.53 19.04 -11.91
N LEU A 279 -29.82 19.66 -13.03
CA LEU A 279 -30.23 18.99 -14.27
C LEU A 279 -29.01 18.42 -15.02
N GLU A 280 -29.27 17.85 -16.18
CA GLU A 280 -28.24 17.41 -17.12
C GLU A 280 -27.26 18.55 -17.48
N ASN A 281 -25.96 18.23 -17.51
CA ASN A 281 -24.81 19.13 -17.68
C ASN A 281 -24.62 20.14 -16.54
N ASN A 282 -25.00 19.80 -15.30
CA ASN A 282 -25.00 20.74 -14.17
C ASN A 282 -25.74 22.03 -14.54
N ARG A 283 -26.97 21.90 -15.08
CA ARG A 283 -27.80 23.06 -15.36
C ARG A 283 -28.73 23.36 -14.19
N SER A 284 -29.08 24.63 -14.06
CA SER A 284 -30.03 25.10 -13.07
C SER A 284 -31.43 24.49 -13.26
N VAL A 285 -32.14 24.36 -12.14
CA VAL A 285 -33.51 23.84 -12.10
C VAL A 285 -34.50 25.00 -12.18
N ASP A 286 -35.51 24.88 -13.03
CA ASP A 286 -36.57 25.90 -13.15
C ASP A 286 -37.44 25.97 -11.89
N GLU A 287 -38.16 27.10 -11.73
CA GLU A 287 -38.96 27.38 -10.53
C GLU A 287 -39.99 26.27 -10.22
N ALA A 288 -40.72 25.79 -11.22
CA ALA A 288 -41.79 24.82 -11.00
C ALA A 288 -41.21 23.46 -10.57
N THR A 289 -40.13 23.03 -11.20
CA THR A 289 -39.42 21.80 -10.79
C THR A 289 -38.79 21.96 -9.40
N ARG A 290 -38.24 23.14 -9.09
CA ARG A 290 -37.69 23.48 -7.78
C ARG A 290 -38.74 23.36 -6.69
N GLU A 291 -39.89 24.02 -6.85
CA GLU A 291 -40.99 23.96 -5.88
C GLU A 291 -41.44 22.52 -5.64
N ALA A 292 -41.52 21.70 -6.69
CA ALA A 292 -41.89 20.29 -6.60
C ALA A 292 -40.86 19.46 -5.81
N ILE A 293 -39.57 19.65 -6.05
CA ILE A 293 -38.49 18.98 -5.31
C ILE A 293 -38.50 19.43 -3.84
N VAL A 294 -38.63 20.73 -3.57
CA VAL A 294 -38.68 21.28 -2.21
C VAL A 294 -39.84 20.70 -1.43
N ALA A 295 -41.04 20.61 -2.05
CA ALA A 295 -42.21 20.03 -1.42
C ALA A 295 -42.02 18.54 -1.10
N GLU A 296 -41.42 17.77 -2.02
CA GLU A 296 -41.11 16.35 -1.81
C GLU A 296 -40.15 16.15 -0.62
N LEU A 297 -39.03 16.88 -0.62
CA LEU A 297 -38.01 16.78 0.42
C LEU A 297 -38.55 17.15 1.80
N ARG A 298 -39.31 18.25 1.89
CA ARG A 298 -39.97 18.64 3.15
C ARG A 298 -40.95 17.55 3.63
N GLY A 299 -41.68 16.93 2.71
CA GLY A 299 -42.58 15.80 3.01
C GLY A 299 -41.84 14.58 3.57
N MET A 300 -40.59 14.37 3.17
CA MET A 300 -39.71 13.32 3.69
C MET A 300 -39.05 13.68 5.04
N GLY A 301 -39.23 14.90 5.54
CA GLY A 301 -38.55 15.40 6.73
C GLY A 301 -37.13 15.88 6.48
N VAL A 302 -36.73 16.07 5.22
CA VAL A 302 -35.44 16.67 4.85
C VAL A 302 -35.53 18.18 4.99
N HIS A 303 -34.50 18.78 5.59
CA HIS A 303 -34.43 20.23 5.75
C HIS A 303 -34.13 20.92 4.41
N VAL A 304 -34.98 21.88 4.07
CA VAL A 304 -34.83 22.72 2.87
C VAL A 304 -34.98 24.18 3.26
N GLY A 305 -33.83 24.83 3.41
CA GLY A 305 -33.70 26.20 3.91
C GLY A 305 -32.25 26.51 4.26
N ARG A 306 -32.04 27.49 5.15
CA ARG A 306 -30.68 27.89 5.55
C ARG A 306 -29.95 26.79 6.30
N SER A 307 -28.68 26.56 5.99
CA SER A 307 -27.78 25.76 6.82
C SER A 307 -27.43 26.49 8.12
N ALA A 308 -26.98 25.77 9.16
CA ALA A 308 -26.50 26.41 10.38
C ALA A 308 -25.32 27.36 10.12
N TRP A 309 -24.47 27.04 9.13
CA TRP A 309 -23.40 27.94 8.70
C TRP A 309 -23.94 29.25 8.10
N GLN A 310 -24.96 29.19 7.23
CA GLN A 310 -25.59 30.38 6.67
C GLN A 310 -26.26 31.23 7.75
N ILE A 311 -26.93 30.61 8.73
CA ILE A 311 -27.51 31.31 9.88
C ILE A 311 -26.41 32.01 10.70
N ARG A 312 -25.34 31.28 11.05
CA ARG A 312 -24.20 31.83 11.80
C ARG A 312 -23.56 33.00 11.06
N ARG A 313 -23.33 32.86 9.74
CA ARG A 313 -22.78 33.91 8.88
C ARG A 313 -23.70 35.13 8.80
N ALA A 314 -25.02 34.93 8.75
CA ALA A 314 -25.98 36.02 8.78
C ALA A 314 -25.94 36.76 10.13
N LEU A 315 -25.86 36.03 11.25
CA LEU A 315 -25.73 36.60 12.59
C LEU A 315 -24.42 37.41 12.76
N GLU A 316 -23.29 36.91 12.26
CA GLU A 316 -22.01 37.63 12.27
C GLU A 316 -22.09 38.95 11.49
N ARG A 317 -22.87 38.98 10.40
CA ARG A 317 -23.07 40.18 9.57
C ARG A 317 -24.14 41.12 10.12
N ALA A 318 -25.03 40.64 11.00
CA ALA A 318 -26.19 41.38 11.49
C ALA A 318 -25.82 42.66 12.27
N ALA A 319 -24.60 42.75 12.80
CA ALA A 319 -24.10 43.96 13.47
C ALA A 319 -23.80 45.13 12.50
N SER A 320 -23.76 44.87 11.19
CA SER A 320 -23.52 45.92 10.20
C SER A 320 -24.78 46.78 10.01
N PRO A 321 -24.67 48.13 10.01
CA PRO A 321 -25.80 49.01 9.72
C PRO A 321 -26.32 48.90 8.28
N LYS A 322 -25.58 48.21 7.39
CA LYS A 322 -26.00 47.89 6.01
C LYS A 322 -26.51 46.45 5.87
N PHE A 323 -26.79 45.76 6.97
CA PHE A 323 -27.27 44.40 6.92
C PHE A 323 -28.69 44.35 6.37
N GLU A 324 -28.87 43.62 5.28
CA GLU A 324 -30.16 43.18 4.78
C GLU A 324 -30.21 41.67 4.88
N LEU A 325 -31.27 41.15 5.52
CA LEU A 325 -31.49 39.71 5.61
C LEU A 325 -32.08 39.25 4.28
N GLU A 326 -31.32 38.42 3.57
CA GLU A 326 -31.79 37.70 2.39
C GLU A 326 -33.08 36.90 2.73
N THR A 327 -33.95 36.66 1.75
CA THR A 327 -35.14 35.82 1.98
C THR A 327 -34.76 34.34 2.00
N VAL A 328 -35.54 33.51 2.70
CA VAL A 328 -35.27 32.06 2.73
C VAL A 328 -35.37 31.49 1.31
N ASP A 329 -36.30 31.99 0.50
CA ASP A 329 -36.51 31.53 -0.87
C ASP A 329 -35.32 31.85 -1.78
N ALA A 330 -34.69 33.03 -1.61
CA ALA A 330 -33.45 33.35 -2.32
C ALA A 330 -32.32 32.40 -1.91
N THR A 331 -32.16 32.13 -0.61
CA THR A 331 -31.16 31.14 -0.15
C THR A 331 -31.47 29.71 -0.65
N ILE A 332 -32.74 29.34 -0.78
CA ILE A 332 -33.13 28.04 -1.35
C ILE A 332 -32.80 28.00 -2.84
N ALA A 333 -33.02 29.10 -3.58
CA ALA A 333 -32.72 29.19 -5.00
C ALA A 333 -31.26 28.85 -5.32
N ASP A 334 -30.32 29.28 -4.48
CA ASP A 334 -28.88 29.00 -4.65
C ASP A 334 -28.56 27.49 -4.71
N TYR A 335 -29.33 26.66 -4.02
CA TYR A 335 -29.17 25.20 -4.10
C TYR A 335 -29.53 24.61 -5.47
N PHE A 336 -30.14 25.40 -6.36
CA PHE A 336 -30.62 24.97 -7.67
C PHE A 336 -29.95 25.71 -8.84
N THR A 337 -29.03 26.63 -8.57
CA THR A 337 -28.32 27.42 -9.58
C THR A 337 -26.90 26.93 -9.81
N ASP A 338 -26.39 27.09 -11.03
CA ASP A 338 -25.01 26.72 -11.35
C ASP A 338 -24.06 27.78 -10.80
N ASP A 339 -22.99 27.34 -10.11
CA ASP A 339 -21.88 28.21 -9.70
C ASP A 339 -21.05 28.64 -10.92
#